data_AF-A0A8J3BX76-F1
#
_entry.id   AF-A0A8J3BX76-F1
#
_cell.length_a   1.000
_cell.length_b   1.000
_cell.length_c   1.000
_cell.angle_alpha   90.00
_cell.angle_beta   90.00
_cell.angle_gamma   90.00
#
_symmetry.space_group_name_H-M   'P 1'
#
loop_
_entity.id
_entity.type
_entity.pdbx_description
1 polymer ?
#
loop_
_entity_poly.entity_id
_entity_poly.type
_entity_poly.pdbx_seq_one_letter_code
_entity_poly.pdbx_strand_id
1 'polypeptide(L)'
;MAALETVLTTAGGALSAGVGVMLGAVLTRRAQDRHWLRDRQLAAYQDLLREYATFVMIMSRAYADRSGWEYDWACWSSALVSASLVAPAPVAEEIDRFSAAVGDFLRVAGDGRDPRTAPIDREEFDRIMRAPGRAQLALVNAIRLSMDRDAGMLTRWLGGSLSNQG
;
A
#
# COMPACT_ATOMS: atom_id res chain seq x y z
N MET A 1 -39.39 42.46 -38.58
CA MET A 1 -39.10 42.04 -37.19
C MET A 1 -39.12 40.52 -37.11
N ALA A 2 -38.05 39.84 -37.55
CA ALA A 2 -37.95 38.37 -37.50
C ALA A 2 -36.49 37.90 -37.39
N ALA A 3 -35.56 38.67 -37.97
CA ALA A 3 -34.13 38.38 -37.88
C ALA A 3 -33.50 38.62 -36.50
N LEU A 4 -34.10 39.47 -35.65
CA LEU A 4 -33.51 39.83 -34.34
C LEU A 4 -33.79 38.76 -33.26
N GLU A 5 -34.97 38.12 -33.26
CA GLU A 5 -35.34 37.08 -32.29
C GLU A 5 -34.58 35.75 -32.51
N THR A 6 -34.24 35.43 -33.76
CA THR A 6 -33.49 34.21 -34.10
C THR A 6 -32.03 34.30 -33.67
N VAL A 7 -31.41 35.48 -33.75
CA VAL A 7 -30.02 35.68 -33.31
C VAL A 7 -29.90 35.61 -31.78
N LEU A 8 -30.90 36.12 -31.05
CA LEU A 8 -30.94 36.06 -29.58
C LEU A 8 -31.10 34.63 -29.04
N THR A 9 -31.85 33.76 -29.72
CA THR A 9 -32.08 32.37 -29.28
C THR A 9 -30.88 31.46 -29.61
N THR A 10 -30.20 31.71 -30.74
CA THR A 10 -29.06 30.89 -31.19
C THR A 10 -27.76 31.26 -30.48
N ALA A 11 -27.58 32.52 -30.09
CA ALA A 11 -26.43 32.96 -29.30
C ALA A 11 -26.48 32.46 -27.84
N GLY A 12 -27.68 32.35 -27.24
CA GLY A 12 -27.85 31.81 -25.89
C GLY A 12 -27.55 30.31 -25.76
N GLY A 13 -27.90 29.51 -26.76
CA GLY A 13 -27.65 28.06 -26.78
C GLY A 13 -26.16 27.68 -26.89
N ALA A 14 -25.39 28.41 -27.70
CA ALA A 14 -23.95 28.16 -27.90
C ALA A 14 -23.11 28.51 -26.64
N LEU A 15 -23.48 29.57 -25.93
CA LEU A 15 -22.81 29.96 -24.67
C LEU A 15 -23.12 28.96 -23.54
N SER A 16 -24.35 28.43 -23.48
CA SER A 16 -24.76 27.42 -22.50
C SER A 16 -24.00 26.09 -22.70
N ALA A 17 -23.85 25.66 -23.96
CA ALA A 17 -23.07 24.46 -24.30
C ALA A 17 -21.57 24.64 -23.98
N GLY A 18 -21.00 25.82 -24.23
CA GLY A 18 -19.59 26.11 -23.92
C GLY A 18 -19.27 26.06 -22.42
N VAL A 19 -20.17 26.59 -21.57
CA VAL A 19 -20.03 26.52 -20.11
C VAL A 19 -20.21 25.08 -19.61
N GLY A 20 -21.16 24.33 -20.17
CA GLY A 20 -21.37 22.92 -19.85
C GLY A 20 -20.19 22.02 -20.23
N VAL A 21 -19.59 22.24 -21.40
CA VAL A 21 -18.40 21.49 -21.88
C VAL A 21 -17.15 21.87 -21.08
N MET A 22 -16.96 23.14 -20.71
CA MET A 22 -15.83 23.57 -19.86
C MET A 22 -15.94 23.01 -18.44
N LEU A 23 -17.12 23.07 -17.81
CA LEU A 23 -17.37 22.44 -16.52
C LEU A 23 -17.22 20.92 -16.60
N GLY A 24 -17.74 20.29 -17.66
CA GLY A 24 -17.57 18.86 -17.94
C GLY A 24 -16.11 18.47 -18.13
N ALA A 25 -15.31 19.25 -18.87
CA ALA A 25 -13.89 18.97 -19.13
C ALA A 25 -13.04 19.13 -17.86
N VAL A 26 -13.30 20.15 -17.02
CA VAL A 26 -12.59 20.34 -15.75
C VAL A 26 -12.98 19.25 -14.73
N LEU A 27 -14.26 18.88 -14.66
CA LEU A 27 -14.72 17.79 -13.80
C LEU A 27 -14.18 16.43 -14.26
N THR A 28 -14.16 16.16 -15.57
CA THR A 28 -13.62 14.92 -16.14
C THR A 28 -12.12 14.84 -15.93
N ARG A 29 -11.38 15.93 -16.11
CA ARG A 29 -9.93 15.99 -15.85
C ARG A 29 -9.61 15.75 -14.38
N ARG A 30 -10.36 16.38 -13.46
CA ARG A 30 -10.20 16.16 -12.01
C ARG A 30 -10.57 14.74 -11.58
N ALA A 31 -11.55 14.12 -12.24
CA ALA A 31 -11.88 12.71 -12.01
C ALA A 31 -10.78 11.79 -12.55
N GLN A 32 -10.27 12.03 -13.76
CA GLN A 32 -9.15 11.28 -14.35
C GLN A 32 -7.87 11.38 -13.52
N ASP A 33 -7.51 12.57 -13.05
CA ASP A 33 -6.33 12.77 -12.20
C ASP A 33 -6.45 12.00 -10.86
N ARG A 34 -7.66 11.92 -10.29
CA ARG A 34 -7.94 11.15 -9.07
C ARG A 34 -7.87 9.64 -9.31
N HIS A 35 -8.43 9.17 -10.42
CA HIS A 35 -8.34 7.75 -10.79
C HIS A 35 -6.89 7.34 -11.06
N TRP A 36 -6.15 8.17 -11.78
CA TRP A 36 -4.73 7.97 -12.06
C TRP A 36 -3.87 7.91 -10.79
N LEU A 37 -4.12 8.81 -9.83
CA LEU A 37 -3.43 8.77 -8.53
C LEU A 37 -3.79 7.50 -7.74
N ARG A 38 -5.06 7.10 -7.74
CA ARG A 38 -5.53 5.89 -7.05
C ARG A 38 -4.91 4.62 -7.64
N ASP A 39 -4.79 4.53 -8.96
CA ASP A 39 -4.16 3.39 -9.63
C ASP A 39 -2.65 3.33 -9.32
N ARG A 40 -1.98 4.48 -9.29
CA ARG A 40 -0.57 4.56 -8.85
C ARG A 40 -0.36 4.19 -7.39
N GLN A 41 -1.27 4.63 -6.51
CA GLN A 41 -1.26 4.22 -5.09
C GLN A 41 -1.40 2.70 -4.97
N LEU A 42 -2.38 2.12 -5.66
CA LEU A 42 -2.59 0.67 -5.66
C LEU A 42 -1.36 -0.10 -6.14
N ALA A 43 -0.75 0.33 -7.25
CA ALA A 43 0.45 -0.31 -7.78
C ALA A 43 1.62 -0.24 -6.78
N ALA A 44 1.91 0.93 -6.23
CA ALA A 44 3.00 1.11 -5.27
C ALA A 44 2.78 0.30 -3.97
N TYR A 45 1.55 0.25 -3.46
CA TYR A 45 1.22 -0.57 -2.29
C TYR A 45 1.30 -2.07 -2.58
N GLN A 46 0.89 -2.50 -3.77
CA GLN A 46 1.02 -3.90 -4.20
C GLN A 46 2.50 -4.31 -4.28
N ASP A 47 3.35 -3.45 -4.81
CA ASP A 47 4.79 -3.72 -4.89
C ASP A 47 5.42 -3.81 -3.50
N LEU A 48 5.11 -2.89 -2.57
CA LEU A 48 5.57 -2.97 -1.18
C LEU A 48 5.11 -4.25 -0.47
N LEU A 49 3.83 -4.62 -0.61
CA LEU A 49 3.30 -5.84 -0.01
C LEU A 49 3.88 -7.11 -0.65
N ARG A 50 4.20 -7.07 -1.95
CA ARG A 50 4.91 -8.15 -2.64
C ARG A 50 6.30 -8.34 -2.07
N GLU A 51 7.06 -7.26 -1.92
CA GLU A 51 8.41 -7.31 -1.34
C GLU A 51 8.39 -7.89 0.08
N TYR A 52 7.43 -7.47 0.91
CA TYR A 52 7.26 -8.07 2.24
C TYR A 52 6.95 -9.58 2.17
N ALA A 53 6.05 -10.01 1.28
CA ALA A 53 5.72 -11.43 1.14
C ALA A 53 6.94 -12.26 0.68
N THR A 54 7.72 -11.73 -0.26
CA THR A 54 8.98 -12.33 -0.72
C THR A 54 9.96 -12.48 0.43
N PHE A 55 10.14 -11.42 1.21
CA PHE A 55 10.98 -11.42 2.40
C PHE A 55 10.55 -12.50 3.42
N VAL A 56 9.26 -12.55 3.78
CA VAL A 56 8.74 -13.55 4.74
C VAL A 56 9.00 -14.98 4.25
N MET A 57 8.82 -15.23 2.96
CA MET A 57 9.06 -16.53 2.35
C MET A 57 10.55 -16.92 2.36
N ILE A 58 11.45 -15.99 2.01
CA ILE A 58 12.89 -16.19 2.07
C ILE A 58 13.32 -16.53 3.50
N MET A 59 12.87 -15.75 4.47
CA MET A 59 13.20 -15.96 5.88
C MET A 59 12.66 -17.29 6.40
N SER A 60 11.40 -17.61 6.11
CA SER A 60 10.79 -18.89 6.51
C SER A 60 11.56 -20.08 5.93
N ARG A 61 12.02 -19.98 4.68
CA ARG A 61 12.81 -21.02 4.03
C ARG A 61 14.21 -21.13 4.61
N ALA A 62 14.88 -20.01 4.85
CA ALA A 62 16.23 -19.97 5.38
C ALA A 62 16.33 -20.66 6.75
N TYR A 63 15.36 -20.43 7.63
CA TYR A 63 15.30 -21.10 8.93
C TYR A 63 14.89 -22.58 8.84
N ALA A 64 14.01 -22.95 7.91
CA ALA A 64 13.64 -24.34 7.67
C ALA A 64 14.81 -25.18 7.10
N ASP A 65 15.48 -24.63 6.08
CA ASP A 65 16.57 -25.28 5.35
C ASP A 65 17.93 -25.10 6.04
N ARG A 66 17.98 -24.34 7.15
CA ARG A 66 19.21 -23.94 7.85
C ARG A 66 20.25 -23.34 6.91
N SER A 67 19.77 -22.51 6.00
CA SER A 67 20.59 -21.84 5.01
C SER A 67 20.69 -20.35 5.33
N GLY A 68 21.77 -19.73 4.89
CA GLY A 68 21.84 -18.28 4.89
C GLY A 68 20.81 -17.71 3.94
N TRP A 69 20.39 -16.48 4.20
CA TRP A 69 19.48 -15.76 3.35
C TRP A 69 20.16 -14.53 2.78
N GLU A 70 19.76 -14.19 1.56
CA GLU A 70 20.11 -12.94 0.91
C GLU A 70 18.80 -12.35 0.41
N TYR A 71 18.61 -11.06 0.67
CA TYR A 71 17.43 -10.34 0.23
C TYR A 71 17.85 -9.01 -0.34
N ASP A 72 17.20 -8.61 -1.43
CA ASP A 72 17.49 -7.36 -2.12
C ASP A 72 16.91 -6.17 -1.33
N TRP A 73 17.74 -5.62 -0.45
CA TRP A 73 17.41 -4.45 0.36
C TRP A 73 17.20 -3.17 -0.47
N ALA A 74 17.74 -3.11 -1.68
CA ALA A 74 17.51 -1.98 -2.58
C ALA A 74 16.09 -2.02 -3.15
N CYS A 75 15.60 -3.19 -3.54
CA CYS A 75 14.20 -3.39 -3.96
C CYS A 75 13.23 -3.01 -2.84
N TRP A 76 13.48 -3.46 -1.60
CA TRP A 76 12.68 -3.09 -0.42
C TRP A 76 12.63 -1.57 -0.19
N SER A 77 13.80 -0.94 -0.17
CA SER A 77 13.91 0.51 0.08
C SER A 77 13.23 1.33 -1.01
N SER A 78 13.38 0.91 -2.28
CA SER A 78 12.72 1.53 -3.42
C SER A 78 11.20 1.42 -3.33
N ALA A 79 10.67 0.27 -2.92
CA ALA A 79 9.24 0.07 -2.73
C ALA A 79 8.68 0.95 -1.61
N LEU A 80 9.38 1.09 -0.47
CA LEU A 80 9.00 1.97 0.63
C LEU A 80 8.93 3.44 0.20
N VAL A 81 9.97 3.92 -0.49
CA VAL A 81 10.01 5.31 -0.99
C VAL A 81 8.88 5.53 -2.00
N SER A 82 8.71 4.62 -2.95
CA SER A 82 7.68 4.71 -3.98
C SER A 82 6.27 4.74 -3.38
N ALA A 83 5.99 3.87 -2.40
CA ALA A 83 4.72 3.86 -1.68
C ALA A 83 4.51 5.16 -0.88
N SER A 84 5.55 5.67 -0.22
CA SER A 84 5.48 6.91 0.57
C SER A 84 5.21 8.15 -0.28
N LEU A 85 5.75 8.21 -1.51
CA LEU A 85 5.56 9.34 -2.42
C LEU A 85 4.10 9.55 -2.84
N VAL A 86 3.33 8.48 -2.91
CA VAL A 86 1.93 8.51 -3.35
C VAL A 86 0.95 8.39 -2.17
N ALA A 87 1.45 8.10 -0.97
CA ALA A 87 0.64 7.86 0.20
C ALA A 87 0.06 9.16 0.80
N PRO A 88 -1.24 9.19 1.16
CA PRO A 88 -1.73 10.21 2.06
C PRO A 88 -1.09 10.06 3.45
N ALA A 89 -0.94 11.15 4.19
CA ALA A 89 -0.17 11.20 5.43
C ALA A 89 -0.48 10.07 6.44
N PRO A 90 -1.74 9.69 6.71
CA PRO A 90 -2.03 8.58 7.63
C PRO A 90 -1.47 7.23 7.17
N VAL A 91 -1.40 6.99 5.86
CA VAL A 91 -0.82 5.77 5.30
C VAL A 91 0.71 5.84 5.34
N ALA A 92 1.30 7.01 5.06
CA ALA A 92 2.75 7.20 5.14
C ALA A 92 3.29 6.94 6.56
N GLU A 93 2.55 7.36 7.60
CA GLU A 93 2.87 7.02 8.99
C GLU A 93 2.87 5.51 9.26
N GLU A 94 1.89 4.78 8.72
CA GLU A 94 1.88 3.31 8.87
C GLU A 94 2.97 2.63 8.06
N ILE A 95 3.37 3.19 6.90
CA ILE A 95 4.54 2.70 6.14
C ILE A 95 5.81 2.81 6.98
N ASP A 96 6.01 3.95 7.65
CA ASP A 96 7.17 4.16 8.53
C ASP A 96 7.17 3.19 9.71
N ARG A 97 6.04 3.04 10.42
CA ARG A 97 5.90 2.07 11.52
C ARG A 97 6.13 0.63 11.06
N PHE A 98 5.64 0.29 9.87
CA PHE A 98 5.86 -1.02 9.28
C PHE A 98 7.34 -1.27 8.95
N SER A 99 8.00 -0.29 8.33
CA SER A 99 9.44 -0.34 8.06
C SER A 99 10.25 -0.50 9.36
N ALA A 100 9.91 0.25 10.41
CA ALA A 100 10.56 0.14 11.71
C ALA A 100 10.40 -1.25 12.34
N ALA A 101 9.19 -1.82 12.27
CA ALA A 101 8.92 -3.16 12.79
C ALA A 101 9.72 -4.26 12.06
N VAL A 102 9.89 -4.12 10.74
CA VAL A 102 10.76 -5.01 9.94
C VAL A 102 12.23 -4.80 10.32
N GLY A 103 12.68 -3.56 10.48
CA GLY A 103 14.04 -3.24 10.93
C GLY A 103 14.38 -3.83 12.30
N ASP A 104 13.47 -3.74 13.27
CA ASP A 104 13.63 -4.36 14.58
C ASP A 104 13.72 -5.88 14.50
N PHE A 105 12.88 -6.51 13.67
CA PHE A 105 13.00 -7.94 13.39
C PHE A 105 14.39 -8.28 12.84
N LEU A 106 14.88 -7.50 11.86
CA LEU A 106 16.16 -7.78 11.20
C LEU A 106 17.33 -7.63 12.15
N ARG A 107 17.26 -6.67 13.08
CA ARG A 107 18.26 -6.56 14.14
C ARG A 107 18.28 -7.82 15.00
N VAL A 108 17.12 -8.34 15.41
CA VAL A 108 17.03 -9.58 16.19
C VAL A 108 17.47 -10.82 15.40
N ALA A 109 17.12 -10.90 14.11
CA ALA A 109 17.48 -12.01 13.23
C ALA A 109 18.96 -11.95 12.79
N GLY A 110 19.53 -10.75 12.68
CA GLY A 110 20.88 -10.47 12.18
C GLY A 110 21.97 -10.40 13.26
N ASP A 111 21.64 -10.02 14.51
CA ASP A 111 22.59 -9.88 15.64
C ASP A 111 23.07 -11.25 16.21
N GLY A 112 23.52 -12.17 15.35
CA GLY A 112 24.23 -13.39 15.75
C GLY A 112 23.45 -14.70 15.63
N ARG A 113 22.27 -14.69 15.01
CA ARG A 113 21.52 -15.93 14.69
C ARG A 113 21.67 -16.29 13.22
N ASP A 114 22.89 -16.71 12.83
CA ASP A 114 23.04 -17.38 11.54
C ASP A 114 22.12 -18.62 11.54
N PRO A 115 21.14 -18.73 10.62
CA PRO A 115 20.26 -19.89 10.54
C PRO A 115 21.02 -21.22 10.43
N ARG A 116 22.30 -21.19 10.02
CA ARG A 116 23.19 -22.35 9.98
C ARG A 116 23.68 -22.79 11.37
N THR A 117 23.91 -21.86 12.30
CA THR A 117 24.56 -22.14 13.59
C THR A 117 23.62 -22.00 14.79
N ALA A 118 22.56 -21.21 14.67
CA ALA A 118 21.56 -20.98 15.70
C ALA A 118 20.16 -20.85 15.05
N PRO A 119 19.62 -21.94 14.46
CA PRO A 119 18.30 -21.91 13.85
C PRO A 119 17.25 -21.59 14.91
N ILE A 120 16.33 -20.70 14.57
CA ILE A 120 15.11 -20.52 15.36
C ILE A 120 14.08 -21.54 14.90
N ASP A 121 13.36 -22.11 15.85
CA ASP A 121 12.25 -23.00 15.52
C ASP A 121 11.04 -22.21 14.98
N ARG A 122 10.03 -22.94 14.51
CA ARG A 122 8.83 -22.35 13.92
C ARG A 122 8.05 -21.48 14.91
N GLU A 123 7.97 -21.88 16.18
CA GLU A 123 7.24 -21.13 17.20
C GLU A 123 7.94 -19.81 17.55
N GLU A 124 9.27 -19.84 17.62
CA GLU A 124 10.09 -18.65 17.78
C GLU A 124 10.01 -17.75 16.56
N PHE A 125 10.07 -18.30 15.34
CA PHE A 125 9.85 -17.55 14.09
C PHE A 125 8.48 -16.85 14.10
N ASP A 126 7.41 -17.59 14.41
CA ASP A 126 6.06 -17.05 14.49
C ASP A 126 5.95 -15.98 15.58
N ARG A 127 6.64 -16.13 16.72
CA ARG A 127 6.70 -15.16 17.81
C ARG A 127 7.36 -13.85 17.38
N ILE A 128 8.51 -13.91 16.71
CA ILE A 128 9.23 -12.70 16.26
C ILE A 128 8.50 -12.02 15.09
N MET A 129 7.82 -12.78 14.23
CA MET A 129 7.03 -12.26 13.11
C MET A 129 5.73 -11.56 13.55
N ARG A 130 5.30 -11.67 14.83
CA ARG A 130 4.07 -11.00 15.30
C ARG A 130 4.14 -9.49 15.16
N ALA A 131 5.28 -8.87 15.43
CA ALA A 131 5.40 -7.41 15.35
C ALA A 131 5.31 -6.91 13.89
N PRO A 132 6.11 -7.43 12.94
CA PRO A 132 5.92 -7.15 11.51
C PRO A 132 4.50 -7.47 11.00
N GLY A 133 3.91 -8.59 11.41
CA GLY A 133 2.55 -8.97 11.02
C GLY A 133 1.47 -8.01 11.53
N ARG A 134 1.58 -7.52 12.77
CA ARG A 134 0.67 -6.48 13.29
C ARG A 134 0.82 -5.15 12.55
N ALA A 135 2.06 -4.76 12.26
CA ALA A 135 2.32 -3.52 11.52
C ALA A 135 1.83 -3.61 10.06
N GLN A 136 1.99 -4.77 9.41
CA GLN A 136 1.39 -5.06 8.10
C GLN A 136 -0.13 -4.91 8.14
N LEU A 137 -0.79 -5.46 9.17
CA LEU A 137 -2.25 -5.35 9.31
C LEU A 137 -2.71 -3.90 9.48
N ALA A 138 -2.00 -3.13 10.30
CA ALA A 138 -2.27 -1.71 10.49
C ALA A 138 -2.12 -0.94 9.17
N LEU A 139 -1.02 -1.16 8.44
CA LEU A 139 -0.78 -0.57 7.12
C LEU A 139 -1.87 -0.92 6.11
N VAL A 140 -2.27 -2.20 6.01
CA VAL A 140 -3.34 -2.63 5.10
C VAL A 140 -4.67 -1.97 5.46
N ASN A 141 -4.99 -1.85 6.75
CA ASN A 141 -6.20 -1.16 7.19
C ASN A 141 -6.16 0.34 6.89
N ALA A 142 -5.02 1.01 7.07
CA ALA A 142 -4.87 2.42 6.70
C ALA A 142 -5.01 2.61 5.18
N ILE A 143 -4.43 1.73 4.36
CA ILE A 143 -4.59 1.75 2.90
C ILE A 143 -6.07 1.59 2.54
N ARG A 144 -6.77 0.60 3.11
CA ARG A 144 -8.21 0.37 2.88
C ARG A 144 -9.04 1.60 3.20
N LEU A 145 -8.86 2.16 4.40
CA LEU A 145 -9.58 3.36 4.86
C LEU A 145 -9.26 4.61 4.03
N SER A 146 -8.07 4.69 3.46
CA SER A 146 -7.70 5.79 2.55
C SER A 146 -8.41 5.70 1.19
N MET A 147 -8.78 4.50 0.76
CA MET A 147 -9.45 4.25 -0.53
C MET A 147 -10.97 4.22 -0.41
N ASP A 148 -11.47 3.78 0.74
CA ASP A 148 -12.89 3.67 1.08
C ASP A 148 -13.02 3.76 2.61
N ARG A 149 -13.68 4.82 3.09
CA ARG A 149 -13.85 5.08 4.53
C ARG A 149 -14.78 4.08 5.20
N ASP A 150 -15.67 3.45 4.43
CA ASP A 150 -16.62 2.46 4.92
C ASP A 150 -16.04 1.03 4.83
N ALA A 151 -14.79 0.90 4.37
CA ALA A 151 -14.10 -0.39 4.35
C ALA A 151 -13.92 -0.92 5.78
N GLY A 152 -14.59 -2.03 6.09
CA GLY A 152 -14.40 -2.73 7.35
C GLY A 152 -12.92 -3.07 7.61
N MET A 153 -12.52 -3.02 8.88
CA MET A 153 -11.17 -3.34 9.31
C MET A 153 -10.92 -4.84 9.26
N LEU A 154 -9.77 -5.23 8.73
CA LEU A 154 -9.26 -6.58 8.85
C LEU A 154 -8.75 -6.80 10.28
N THR A 155 -9.03 -7.97 10.83
CA THR A 155 -8.61 -8.38 12.18
C THR A 155 -7.44 -9.38 12.16
N ARG A 156 -7.01 -9.81 10.97
CA ARG A 156 -5.92 -10.78 10.76
C ARG A 156 -5.07 -10.34 9.57
N TRP A 157 -3.74 -10.48 9.67
CA TRP A 157 -2.84 -10.17 8.56
C TRP A 157 -2.83 -11.29 7.50
N LEU A 158 -2.32 -10.95 6.32
CA LEU A 158 -2.19 -11.88 5.19
C LEU A 158 -0.87 -12.65 5.32
N GLY A 159 -0.92 -13.99 5.32
CA GLY A 159 0.27 -14.84 5.36
C GLY A 159 0.41 -15.77 6.57
N GLY A 160 -0.56 -15.83 7.50
CA GLY A 160 -0.52 -16.83 8.57
C GLY A 160 -1.75 -16.84 9.48
N SER A 161 -2.34 -18.03 9.64
CA SER A 161 -3.30 -18.33 10.71
C SER A 161 -2.56 -18.37 12.06
N LEU A 162 -2.49 -17.24 12.77
CA LEU A 162 -2.25 -17.23 14.23
C LEU A 162 -3.57 -17.17 15.03
N SER A 163 -4.68 -17.56 14.41
CA SER A 163 -5.92 -17.84 15.11
C SER A 163 -6.02 -19.33 15.46
N ASN A 164 -5.22 -19.77 16.43
CA ASN A 164 -5.69 -20.77 17.39
C ASN A 164 -4.80 -20.81 18.63
N GLN A 165 -4.90 -19.78 19.48
CA GLN A 165 -4.71 -19.93 20.92
C GLN A 165 -5.75 -19.02 21.59
N GLY A 166 -6.87 -19.64 21.99
CA GLY A 166 -7.66 -19.15 23.10
C GLY A 166 -6.92 -19.37 24.42
#